data_AF-A0A257X736-F1
#
_entry.id   AF-A0A257X736-F1
#
_cell.length_a   1.000
_cell.length_b   1.000
_cell.length_c   1.000
_cell.angle_alpha   90.00
_cell.angle_beta   90.00
_cell.angle_gamma   90.00
#
_symmetry.space_group_name_H-M   'P 1'
#
loop_
_entity.id
_entity.type
_entity.pdbx_description
1 polymer ?
#
loop_
_entity_poly.entity_id
_entity_poly.type
_entity_poly.pdbx_seq_one_letter_code
_entity_poly.pdbx_strand_id
1 'polypeptide(L)'
;MPRATPDAAKAAHTKALRQEAGRWLKAAREAAGLTQAQLSEQVGLRYYTFVSQVESGVGRLPIETQGAWAKALHLDEAEFAKTLLAYYEPELHRLLFESDASPSRAIA
;
A
#
# COMPACT_ATOMS: atom_id res chain seq x y z
N MET A 1 -0.32 -11.93 -33.37
CA MET A 1 0.17 -11.37 -32.09
C MET A 1 0.18 -12.49 -31.05
N PRO A 2 1.32 -12.85 -30.45
CA PRO A 2 1.33 -13.88 -29.40
C PRO A 2 0.60 -13.35 -28.16
N ARG A 3 -0.37 -14.10 -27.65
CA ARG A 3 -1.06 -13.81 -26.37
C ARG A 3 -0.09 -14.10 -25.23
N ALA A 4 0.08 -13.16 -24.29
CA ALA A 4 0.86 -13.39 -23.09
C ALA A 4 0.28 -14.55 -22.26
N THR A 5 1.14 -15.32 -21.59
CA THR A 5 0.71 -16.41 -20.70
C THR A 5 -0.02 -15.85 -19.47
N PRO A 6 -0.96 -16.59 -18.85
CA PRO A 6 -1.70 -16.13 -17.67
C PRO A 6 -0.82 -15.64 -16.52
N ASP A 7 0.33 -16.28 -16.30
CA ASP A 7 1.30 -15.88 -15.26
C ASP A 7 1.96 -14.54 -15.55
N ALA A 8 2.27 -14.25 -16.82
CA ALA A 8 2.85 -12.97 -17.23
C ALA A 8 1.85 -11.82 -17.06
N ALA A 9 0.57 -12.07 -17.39
CA ALA A 9 -0.50 -11.10 -17.18
C ALA A 9 -0.71 -10.81 -15.68
N LYS A 10 -0.74 -11.85 -14.84
CA LYS A 10 -0.85 -11.71 -13.38
C LYS A 10 0.34 -10.93 -12.81
N ALA A 11 1.57 -11.27 -13.19
CA ALA A 11 2.77 -10.57 -12.74
C ALA A 11 2.78 -9.09 -13.16
N ALA A 12 2.35 -8.79 -14.39
CA ALA A 12 2.20 -7.42 -14.87
C ALA A 12 1.15 -6.63 -14.06
N HIS A 13 0.02 -7.26 -13.73
CA HIS A 13 -1.01 -6.66 -12.90
C HIS A 13 -0.53 -6.38 -11.47
N THR A 14 0.12 -7.35 -10.81
CA THR A 14 0.73 -7.15 -9.48
C THR A 14 1.75 -6.03 -9.49
N LYS A 15 2.59 -5.94 -10.54
CA LYS A 15 3.55 -4.85 -10.69
C LYS A 15 2.85 -3.50 -10.83
N ALA A 16 1.80 -3.42 -11.66
CA ALA A 16 1.03 -2.20 -11.85
C ALA A 16 0.44 -1.71 -10.52
N LEU A 17 -0.26 -2.58 -9.79
CA LEU A 17 -0.84 -2.27 -8.48
C LEU A 17 0.19 -1.76 -7.46
N ARG A 18 1.38 -2.37 -7.42
CA ARG A 18 2.47 -1.91 -6.54
C ARG A 18 2.96 -0.51 -6.90
N GLN A 19 2.97 -0.16 -8.18
CA GLN A 19 3.29 1.21 -8.62
C GLN A 19 2.19 2.20 -8.25
N GLU A 20 0.93 1.77 -8.24
CA GLU A 20 -0.18 2.64 -7.80
C GLU A 20 -0.10 2.92 -6.31
N ALA A 21 0.18 1.90 -5.49
CA ALA A 21 0.46 2.06 -4.07
C ALA A 21 1.60 3.05 -3.83
N GLY A 22 2.69 2.95 -4.59
CA GLY A 22 3.82 3.88 -4.53
C GLY A 22 3.41 5.33 -4.83
N ARG A 23 2.59 5.54 -5.86
CA ARG A 23 2.05 6.87 -6.19
C ARG A 23 1.14 7.41 -5.10
N TRP A 24 0.31 6.57 -4.50
CA TRP A 24 -0.56 6.95 -3.39
C TRP A 24 0.26 7.37 -2.15
N LEU A 25 1.29 6.59 -1.78
CA LEU A 25 2.19 6.93 -0.68
C LEU A 25 2.93 8.25 -0.93
N LYS A 26 3.41 8.47 -2.16
CA LYS A 26 4.03 9.73 -2.57
C LYS A 26 3.08 10.91 -2.38
N ALA A 27 1.84 10.78 -2.84
CA ALA A 27 0.82 11.82 -2.69
C ALA A 27 0.50 12.11 -1.22
N ALA A 28 0.39 11.08 -0.38
CA ALA A 28 0.19 11.22 1.06
C ALA A 28 1.36 11.97 1.73
N ARG A 29 2.60 11.63 1.37
CA ARG A 29 3.80 12.33 1.85
C ARG A 29 3.80 13.80 1.44
N GLU A 30 3.49 14.10 0.19
CA GLU A 30 3.45 15.46 -0.34
C GLU A 30 2.33 16.28 0.32
N ALA A 31 1.17 15.67 0.59
CA ALA A 31 0.08 16.31 1.33
C ALA A 31 0.45 16.61 2.80
N ALA A 32 1.28 15.77 3.42
CA ALA A 32 1.86 16.03 4.74
C ALA A 32 3.00 17.06 4.73
N GLY A 33 3.38 17.60 3.56
CA GLY A 33 4.45 18.59 3.43
C GLY A 33 5.86 18.05 3.66
N LEU A 34 6.05 16.73 3.57
CA LEU A 34 7.32 16.07 3.87
C LEU A 34 8.13 15.79 2.60
N THR A 35 9.44 15.96 2.67
CA THR A 35 10.38 15.35 1.72
C THR A 35 10.58 13.86 2.02
N GLN A 36 11.14 13.09 1.07
CA GLN A 36 11.46 11.67 1.31
C GLN A 36 12.44 11.49 2.49
N ALA A 37 13.41 12.40 2.64
CA ALA A 37 14.37 12.38 3.74
C ALA A 37 13.69 12.63 5.09
N GLN A 38 12.78 13.61 5.16
CA GLN A 38 12.03 13.91 6.38
C GLN A 38 11.10 12.75 6.78
N LEU A 39 10.40 12.14 5.82
CA LEU A 39 9.59 10.96 6.12
C LEU A 39 10.45 9.81 6.65
N SER A 40 11.61 9.58 6.04
CA SER A 40 12.57 8.57 6.51
C SER A 40 13.01 8.81 7.95
N GLU A 41 13.32 10.06 8.29
CA GLU A 41 13.72 10.45 9.64
C GLU A 41 12.60 10.24 10.65
N GLN A 42 11.38 10.69 10.35
CA GLN A 42 10.22 10.54 11.24
C GLN A 42 9.84 9.07 11.48
N VAL A 43 9.96 8.22 10.47
CA VAL A 43 9.67 6.78 10.59
C VAL A 43 10.81 6.04 11.31
N GLY A 44 12.01 6.62 11.38
CA GLY A 44 13.20 5.95 11.94
C GLY A 44 13.82 4.94 10.98
N LEU A 45 13.70 5.16 9.67
CA LEU A 45 14.30 4.30 8.64
C LEU A 45 15.80 4.55 8.52
N ARG A 46 16.58 3.47 8.40
CA ARG A 46 18.06 3.54 8.29
C ARG A 46 18.55 4.28 7.04
N TYR A 47 17.80 4.23 5.94
CA TYR A 47 18.15 4.86 4.67
C TYR A 47 16.92 5.45 3.98
N TYR A 48 16.97 6.74 3.61
CA TYR A 48 15.87 7.43 2.94
C TYR A 48 15.58 6.90 1.53
N THR A 49 16.57 6.27 0.87
CA THR A 49 16.39 5.64 -0.45
C THR A 49 15.32 4.56 -0.44
N PHE A 50 15.01 4.02 0.74
CA PHE A 50 13.88 3.12 0.92
C PHE A 50 12.55 3.80 0.55
N VAL A 51 12.35 5.06 0.94
CA VAL A 51 11.14 5.81 0.62
C VAL A 51 10.95 5.93 -0.90
N SER A 52 12.01 6.28 -1.65
CA SER A 52 11.93 6.40 -3.10
C SER A 52 11.69 5.06 -3.81
N GLN A 53 12.27 3.97 -3.30
CA GLN A 53 12.01 2.61 -3.81
C GLN A 53 10.56 2.18 -3.61
N VAL A 54 9.97 2.50 -2.46
CA VAL A 54 8.56 2.23 -2.20
C VAL A 54 7.65 3.10 -3.08
N GLU A 55 7.92 4.41 -3.17
CA GLU A 55 7.12 5.35 -3.99
C GLU A 55 7.17 5.04 -5.50
N SER A 56 8.26 4.46 -5.99
CA SER A 56 8.39 4.01 -7.39
C SER A 56 7.82 2.62 -7.64
N GLY A 57 7.35 1.93 -6.60
CA GLY A 57 6.85 0.55 -6.70
C GLY A 57 7.94 -0.47 -6.98
N VAL A 58 9.20 -0.19 -6.65
CA VAL A 58 10.28 -1.20 -6.67
C VAL A 58 10.04 -2.23 -5.57
N GLY A 59 9.73 -1.75 -4.36
CA GLY A 59 9.40 -2.57 -3.20
C GLY A 59 7.97 -2.35 -2.69
N ARG A 60 7.50 -3.26 -1.84
CA ARG A 60 6.31 -3.05 -1.00
C ARG A 60 6.74 -2.34 0.29
N LEU A 61 5.83 -1.61 0.91
CA LEU A 61 6.01 -1.15 2.28
C LEU A 61 5.80 -2.32 3.26
N PRO A 62 6.81 -2.72 4.06
CA PRO A 62 6.72 -3.80 5.04
C PRO A 62 5.64 -3.50 6.08
N ILE A 63 4.86 -4.53 6.44
CA ILE A 63 3.71 -4.42 7.36
C ILE A 63 4.15 -3.82 8.71
N GLU A 64 5.34 -4.21 9.18
CA GLU A 64 5.93 -3.78 10.44
C GLU A 64 6.19 -2.26 10.49
N THR A 65 6.31 -1.62 9.33
CA THR A 65 6.56 -0.18 9.21
C THR A 65 5.32 0.65 8.86
N GLN A 66 4.20 0.01 8.51
CA GLN A 66 3.00 0.72 8.05
C GLN A 66 2.42 1.64 9.12
N GLY A 67 2.35 1.20 10.38
CA GLY A 67 1.85 2.05 11.48
C GLY A 67 2.72 3.28 11.72
N ALA A 68 4.05 3.15 11.61
CA ALA A 68 4.97 4.28 11.72
C ALA A 68 4.82 5.27 10.56
N TRP A 69 4.60 4.77 9.34
CA TRP A 69 4.30 5.62 8.18
C TRP A 69 2.97 6.35 8.33
N ALA A 70 1.90 5.66 8.74
CA ALA A 70 0.60 6.27 8.96
C ALA A 70 0.68 7.43 9.96
N LYS A 71 1.38 7.23 11.09
CA LYS A 71 1.63 8.29 12.09
C LYS A 71 2.38 9.49 11.52
N ALA A 72 3.48 9.25 10.80
CA ALA A 72 4.27 10.31 10.18
C ALA A 72 3.47 11.11 9.12
N LEU A 73 2.55 10.43 8.44
CA LEU A 73 1.69 11.01 7.40
C LEU A 73 0.37 11.58 7.95
N HIS A 74 0.15 11.51 9.27
CA HIS A 74 -1.08 11.94 9.93
C HIS A 74 -2.35 11.25 9.38
N LEU A 75 -2.24 9.97 9.07
CA LEU A 75 -3.33 9.12 8.60
C LEU A 75 -3.73 8.11 9.68
N ASP A 76 -4.98 7.67 9.66
CA ASP A 76 -5.45 6.57 10.51
C ASP A 76 -4.72 5.27 10.14
N GLU A 77 -4.20 4.56 11.15
CA GLU A 77 -3.39 3.36 10.95
C GLU A 77 -4.16 2.23 10.28
N ALA A 78 -5.44 2.04 10.64
CA ALA A 78 -6.26 0.95 10.13
C ALA A 78 -6.65 1.23 8.67
N GLU A 79 -7.10 2.44 8.35
CA GLU A 79 -7.44 2.82 6.98
C GLU A 79 -6.20 2.86 6.08
N PHE A 80 -5.04 3.26 6.60
CA PHE A 80 -3.77 3.22 5.88
C PHE A 80 -3.38 1.78 5.51
N ALA A 81 -3.40 0.86 6.47
CA ALA A 81 -3.08 -0.54 6.24
C ALA A 81 -4.09 -1.20 5.28
N LYS A 82 -5.39 -0.93 5.45
CA LYS A 82 -6.46 -1.40 4.56
C LYS A 82 -6.26 -0.91 3.12
N THR A 83 -5.92 0.36 2.94
CA THR A 83 -5.64 0.94 1.62
C THR A 83 -4.46 0.25 0.95
N LEU A 84 -3.36 0.02 1.68
CA LEU A 84 -2.21 -0.71 1.14
C LEU A 84 -2.55 -2.17 0.81
N LEU A 85 -3.42 -2.82 1.61
CA LEU A 85 -3.87 -4.17 1.34
C LEU A 85 -4.65 -4.27 0.03
N ALA A 86 -5.50 -3.28 -0.28
CA ALA A 86 -6.25 -3.23 -1.55
C ALA A 86 -5.32 -3.24 -2.78
N TYR A 87 -4.15 -2.61 -2.68
CA TYR A 87 -3.15 -2.65 -3.76
C TYR A 87 -2.32 -3.93 -3.74
N TYR A 88 -1.86 -4.34 -2.57
CA TYR A 88 -0.85 -5.38 -2.47
C TYR A 88 -1.40 -6.80 -2.51
N GLU A 89 -2.60 -7.02 -1.95
CA GLU A 89 -3.30 -8.30 -1.94
C GLU A 89 -4.80 -8.08 -2.23
N PRO A 90 -5.19 -7.73 -3.47
CA PRO A 90 -6.56 -7.35 -3.79
C PRO A 90 -7.59 -8.43 -3.45
N GLU A 91 -7.23 -9.71 -3.63
CA GLU A 91 -8.11 -10.83 -3.28
C GLU A 91 -8.30 -10.95 -1.77
N LEU A 92 -7.25 -10.75 -0.97
CA LEU A 92 -7.37 -10.75 0.49
C LEU A 92 -8.18 -9.54 0.96
N HIS A 93 -8.01 -8.37 0.36
CA HIS A 93 -8.84 -7.20 0.63
C HIS A 93 -10.32 -7.50 0.35
N ARG A 94 -10.63 -8.07 -0.81
CA ARG A 94 -11.99 -8.47 -1.20
C ARG A 94 -12.61 -9.44 -0.19
N LEU A 95 -11.85 -10.45 0.23
CA LEU A 95 -12.30 -11.44 1.21
C LEU A 95 -12.57 -10.81 2.59
N LEU A 96 -11.75 -9.85 3.02
CA LEU A 96 -11.88 -9.22 4.33
C LEU A 96 -12.92 -8.09 4.40
N PHE A 97 -13.12 -7.35 3.31
CA PHE A 97 -13.86 -6.08 3.36
C PHE A 97 -15.01 -5.97 2.35
N GLU A 98 -15.05 -6.81 1.32
CA GLU A 98 -16.12 -6.77 0.30
C GLU A 98 -17.08 -7.97 0.40
N SER A 99 -16.82 -8.91 1.33
CA SER A 99 -17.61 -10.13 1.48
C SER A 99 -18.87 -9.97 2.35
N ASP A 100 -19.07 -8.79 2.95
CA ASP A 100 -20.21 -8.47 3.83
C ASP A 100 -21.13 -7.35 3.28
N ALA A 101 -21.30 -7.25 1.96
CA ALA A 101 -22.39 -6.48 1.36
C ALA A 101 -23.76 -7.21 1.46
N SER A 102 -23.97 -8.00 2.51
CA SER A 102 -25.28 -8.54 2.91
C SER A 102 -25.47 -8.28 4.39
N PRO A 103 -26.45 -7.45 4.80
CA PRO A 103 -26.71 -7.25 6.21
C PRO A 103 -27.34 -8.52 6.77
N SER A 104 -26.83 -8.96 7.91
CA SER A 104 -27.34 -10.00 8.81
C SER A 104 -26.55 -11.30 8.81
N ARG A 105 -25.64 -11.38 9.79
CA ARG A 105 -25.81 -12.41 10.82
C ARG A 105 -25.75 -11.75 12.19
N ALA A 106 -26.93 -11.40 12.70
CA ALA A 106 -27.15 -11.52 14.13
C ALA A 106 -26.80 -12.96 14.52
N ILE A 107 -25.84 -13.12 15.41
CA ILE A 107 -25.64 -14.38 16.13
C ILE A 107 -25.87 -14.02 17.58
N ALA A 108 -26.94 -14.63 18.10
CA ALA A 108 -27.44 -14.54 19.45
C ALA A 108 -26.43 -15.02 20.50
#